data_AF-A0A6H1ZSF4-F1
#
_entry.id   AF-A0A6H1ZSF4-F1
#
_cell.length_a   1.000
_cell.length_b   1.000
_cell.length_c   1.000
_cell.angle_alpha   90.00
_cell.angle_beta   90.00
_cell.angle_gamma   90.00
#
_symmetry.space_group_name_H-M   'P 1'
#
loop_
_entity.id
_entity.type
_entity.pdbx_description
1 polymer ?
#
loop_
_entity_poly.entity_id
_entity_poly.type
_entity_poly.pdbx_seq_one_letter_code
_entity_poly.pdbx_strand_id
1 'polypeptide(L)'
;MYSILLAVKKPEPLDHKNLEIFDRIVNTMKNLATQDKTIVLLGEGAILLPLDKGLQHVVDVVNSTRSLPYTYAIVTQDLQLIDTVSKVWT
;
A
#
# COMPACT_ATOMS: atom_id res chain seq x y z
N MET A 1 2.76 18.82 3.25
CA MET A 1 3.31 17.63 3.95
C MET A 1 3.40 16.50 2.93
N TYR A 2 4.51 15.78 2.85
CA TYR A 2 4.66 14.68 1.89
C TYR A 2 4.25 13.34 2.49
N SER A 3 3.76 12.45 1.66
CA SER A 3 3.37 11.08 2.01
C SER A 3 3.83 10.11 0.92
N ILE A 4 4.02 8.84 1.28
CA ILE A 4 4.28 7.75 0.36
C ILE A 4 2.97 7.01 0.15
N LEU A 5 2.50 6.95 -1.09
CA LEU A 5 1.46 6.01 -1.50
C LEU A 5 2.14 4.69 -1.86
N LEU A 6 1.82 3.62 -1.15
CA LEU A 6 2.24 2.27 -1.49
C LEU A 6 1.01 1.48 -1.94
N ALA A 7 1.04 1.00 -3.18
CA ALA A 7 -0.03 0.23 -3.77
C ALA A 7 0.49 -1.12 -4.31
N VAL A 8 -0.25 -2.17 -4.03
CA VAL A 8 0.01 -3.52 -4.49
C VAL A 8 -1.19 -4.00 -5.29
N LYS A 9 -0.93 -4.41 -6.54
CA LYS A 9 -1.96 -4.91 -7.42
C LYS A 9 -2.33 -6.34 -7.00
N LYS A 10 -3.62 -6.63 -6.95
CA LYS A 10 -4.11 -8.01 -6.77
C LYS A 10 -3.62 -8.88 -7.93
N PRO A 11 -3.01 -10.04 -7.67
CA PRO A 11 -2.43 -10.87 -8.73
C PRO A 11 -3.50 -11.41 -9.67
N GLU A 12 -3.15 -11.48 -10.96
CA GLU A 12 -3.94 -12.08 -12.03
C GLU A 12 -3.00 -12.94 -12.89
N PRO A 13 -3.26 -14.24 -13.10
CA PRO A 13 -4.43 -15.00 -12.63
C PRO A 13 -4.44 -15.27 -11.11
N LEU A 14 -5.63 -15.56 -10.57
CA LEU A 14 -5.87 -15.85 -9.16
C LEU A 14 -5.42 -17.28 -8.80
N ASP A 15 -4.12 -17.55 -8.81
CA ASP A 15 -3.60 -18.78 -8.22
C ASP A 15 -3.51 -18.67 -6.69
N HIS A 16 -3.65 -19.82 -6.02
CA HIS A 16 -3.75 -19.89 -4.56
C HIS A 16 -2.52 -19.29 -3.85
N LYS A 17 -1.32 -19.52 -4.40
CA LYS A 17 -0.07 -19.06 -3.80
C LYS A 17 0.04 -17.54 -3.86
N ASN A 18 -0.27 -16.94 -5.00
CA ASN A 18 -0.24 -15.49 -5.15
C ASN A 18 -1.32 -14.79 -4.33
N LEU A 19 -2.51 -15.41 -4.20
CA LEU A 19 -3.56 -14.94 -3.30
C LEU A 19 -3.13 -14.95 -1.83
N GLU A 20 -2.52 -16.03 -1.34
CA GLU A 20 -2.01 -16.10 0.03
C GLU A 20 -0.96 -15.01 0.32
N ILE A 21 -0.09 -14.74 -0.66
CA ILE A 21 0.89 -13.66 -0.55
C ILE A 21 0.17 -12.32 -0.49
N PHE A 22 -0.79 -12.06 -1.39
CA PHE A 22 -1.59 -10.83 -1.40
C PHE A 22 -2.29 -10.58 -0.07
N ASP A 23 -2.97 -11.59 0.48
CA ASP A 23 -3.68 -11.50 1.76
C ASP A 23 -2.72 -11.19 2.92
N ARG A 24 -1.50 -11.74 2.88
CA ARG A 24 -0.44 -11.40 3.85
C ARG A 24 -0.06 -9.93 3.78
N ILE A 25 0.06 -9.36 2.58
CA ILE A 25 0.35 -7.94 2.35
C ILE A 25 -0.76 -7.08 2.97
N VAL A 26 -2.01 -7.38 2.60
CA VAL A 26 -3.20 -6.66 3.07
C VAL A 26 -3.24 -6.67 4.60
N ASN A 27 -2.96 -7.81 5.23
CA ASN A 27 -2.90 -7.93 6.67
C ASN A 27 -1.74 -7.14 7.29
N THR A 28 -0.55 -7.14 6.69
CA THR A 28 0.57 -6.29 7.13
C THR A 28 0.19 -4.80 7.06
N MET A 29 -0.38 -4.36 5.95
CA MET A 29 -0.86 -2.98 5.76
C MET A 29 -1.90 -2.57 6.81
N LYS A 30 -2.87 -3.45 7.09
CA LYS A 30 -3.89 -3.23 8.14
C LYS A 30 -3.27 -3.13 9.53
N ASN A 31 -2.33 -4.02 9.86
CA ASN A 31 -1.65 -4.01 11.15
C ASN A 31 -0.86 -2.72 11.36
N LEU A 32 -0.15 -2.24 10.34
CA LEU A 32 0.58 -0.97 10.38
C LEU A 32 -0.36 0.22 10.62
N ALA A 33 -1.47 0.31 9.87
CA ALA A 33 -2.47 1.36 10.05
C ALA A 33 -3.16 1.32 11.43
N THR A 34 -3.25 0.14 12.05
CA THR A 34 -3.78 -0.02 13.41
C THR A 34 -2.78 0.45 14.48
N GLN A 35 -1.48 0.25 14.23
CA GLN A 35 -0.40 0.61 15.16
C GLN A 35 -0.02 2.09 15.10
N ASP A 36 -0.11 2.71 13.92
CA ASP A 36 0.18 4.14 13.73
C ASP A 36 -0.99 4.85 13.04
N LYS A 37 -1.67 5.73 13.78
CA LYS A 37 -2.82 6.52 13.31
C LYS A 37 -2.48 7.50 12.18
N THR A 38 -1.20 7.73 11.91
CA THR A 38 -0.76 8.58 10.79
C THR A 38 -0.77 7.84 9.45
N ILE A 39 -0.87 6.51 9.46
CA ILE A 39 -0.97 5.68 8.27
C ILE A 39 -2.45 5.52 7.91
N VAL A 40 -2.79 5.77 6.64
CA VAL A 40 -4.17 5.69 6.14
C VAL A 40 -4.31 4.51 5.18
N LEU A 41 -5.29 3.65 5.41
CA LEU A 41 -5.71 2.64 4.43
C LEU A 41 -6.60 3.30 3.38
N LEU A 42 -6.22 3.18 2.10
CA LEU A 42 -7.00 3.70 0.97
C LEU A 42 -7.82 2.60 0.28
N GLY A 43 -7.46 1.33 0.48
CA GLY A 43 -8.13 0.16 -0.07
C GLY A 43 -7.43 -1.14 0.36
N GLU A 44 -7.86 -2.29 -0.17
CA GLU A 44 -7.31 -3.60 0.24
C GLU A 44 -5.79 -3.70 0.03
N GLY A 45 -5.28 -3.17 -1.09
CA GLY A 45 -3.85 -3.20 -1.44
C GLY A 45 -3.16 -1.84 -1.42
N ALA A 46 -3.73 -0.81 -0.77
CA ALA A 46 -3.19 0.55 -0.84
C ALA A 46 -3.15 1.24 0.53
N ILE A 47 -1.98 1.78 0.88
CA ILE A 47 -1.75 2.58 2.09
C ILE A 47 -1.03 3.90 1.78
N LEU A 48 -1.33 4.91 2.58
CA LEU A 48 -0.64 6.20 2.60
C LEU A 48 0.15 6.31 3.90
N LEU A 49 1.46 6.52 3.79
CA LEU A 49 2.37 6.66 4.92
C LEU A 49 2.93 8.09 4.98
N PRO A 50 3.11 8.71 6.15
CA PRO A 50 3.78 10.00 6.22
C PRO A 50 5.27 9.83 5.89
N LEU A 51 5.87 10.76 5.14
CA LEU A 51 7.22 10.59 4.58
C LEU A 51 8.31 10.46 5.65
N ASP A 52 8.15 11.12 6.79
CA ASP A 52 9.10 11.15 7.91
C ASP A 52 9.23 9.81 8.64
N LYS A 53 8.21 8.95 8.58
CA LYS A 53 8.19 7.61 9.21
C LYS A 53 7.99 6.45 8.22
N GLY A 54 7.57 6.75 6.99
CA GLY A 54 7.04 5.78 6.06
C GLY A 54 8.06 4.82 5.44
N LEU A 55 9.35 5.18 5.41
CA LEU A 55 10.37 4.35 4.74
C LEU A 55 10.57 2.98 5.41
N GLN A 56 10.58 2.92 6.75
CA GLN A 56 10.72 1.65 7.46
C GLN A 56 9.51 0.74 7.20
N HIS A 57 8.30 1.30 7.25
CA HIS A 57 7.07 0.57 6.98
C HIS A 57 6.95 0.11 5.52
N VAL A 58 7.43 0.89 4.55
CA VAL A 58 7.54 0.46 3.15
C VAL A 58 8.47 -0.76 3.04
N VAL A 59 9.61 -0.73 3.72
CA VAL A 59 10.55 -1.87 3.76
C VAL A 59 9.90 -3.09 4.40
N ASP A 60 9.16 -2.94 5.49
CA ASP A 60 8.43 -4.04 6.15
C ASP A 60 7.42 -4.69 5.22
N VAL A 61 6.62 -3.88 4.51
CA VAL A 61 5.65 -4.35 3.52
C VAL A 61 6.35 -4.99 2.31
N VAL A 62 7.48 -4.48 1.85
CA VAL A 62 8.21 -5.07 0.70
C VAL A 62 8.93 -6.37 1.10
N ASN A 63 9.50 -6.43 2.30
CA ASN A 63 10.21 -7.61 2.78
C ASN A 63 9.27 -8.78 3.09
N SER A 64 8.06 -8.50 3.61
CA SER A 64 7.07 -9.54 3.88
C SER A 64 6.45 -10.16 2.62
N THR A 65 6.81 -9.65 1.43
CA THR A 65 6.06 -9.85 0.18
C THR A 65 6.91 -10.11 -1.05
N ARG A 66 8.20 -10.46 -0.86
CA ARG A 66 9.17 -10.80 -1.93
C ARG A 66 8.60 -11.87 -2.89
N SER A 67 7.81 -11.47 -3.88
CA SER A 67 7.24 -12.29 -4.97
C SER A 67 6.20 -11.51 -5.79
N LEU A 68 5.58 -10.44 -5.27
CA LEU A 68 4.55 -9.69 -6.00
C LEU A 68 5.07 -8.34 -6.53
N PRO A 69 4.59 -7.88 -7.71
CA PRO A 69 4.87 -6.54 -8.20
C PRO A 69 4.16 -5.50 -7.33
N TYR A 70 4.90 -4.49 -6.89
CA TYR A 70 4.40 -3.37 -6.11
C TYR A 70 4.84 -2.06 -6.75
N THR A 71 4.12 -0.98 -6.49
CA THR A 71 4.46 0.37 -6.94
C THR A 71 4.32 1.33 -5.78
N TYR A 72 5.24 2.29 -5.71
CA TYR A 72 5.15 3.38 -4.75
C TYR A 72 5.26 4.72 -5.47
N ALA A 73 4.63 5.74 -4.90
CA ALA A 73 4.72 7.12 -5.34
C ALA A 73 4.89 8.03 -4.13
N ILE A 74 5.70 9.09 -4.26
CA ILE A 74 5.76 10.17 -3.28
C ILE A 74 4.73 11.21 -3.72
N VAL A 75 3.76 11.49 -2.85
CA VAL A 75 2.68 12.45 -3.09
C VAL A 75 2.75 13.58 -2.08
N THR A 76 2.39 14.79 -2.49
CA THR A 76 2.15 15.90 -1.57
C THR A 76 0.70 15.85 -1.10
N GLN A 77 0.43 16.13 0.18
CA GLN A 77 -0.91 16.14 0.78
C GLN A 77 -1.82 17.28 0.30
N ASP A 78 -1.62 17.84 -0.90
CA ASP A 78 -2.69 18.57 -1.57
C ASP A 78 -3.74 17.53 -2.01
N LEU A 79 -4.58 17.15 -1.06
CA LEU A 79 -5.47 15.98 -1.02
C LEU A 79 -6.54 15.92 -2.13
N GLN A 80 -6.57 16.90 -3.04
CA GLN A 80 -7.49 16.93 -4.18
C GLN A 80 -7.20 15.83 -5.24
N LEU A 81 -6.07 15.13 -5.15
CA LEU A 81 -5.63 14.14 -6.15
C LEU A 81 -6.03 12.68 -5.87
N ILE A 82 -6.55 12.34 -4.68
CA ILE A 82 -6.91 10.94 -4.36
C ILE A 82 -8.13 10.45 -5.16
N ASP A 83 -9.01 11.36 -5.61
CA ASP A 83 -10.13 11.04 -6.51
C ASP A 83 -9.69 10.55 -7.90
N THR A 84 -8.42 10.78 -8.29
CA THR A 84 -7.91 10.41 -9.61
C THR A 84 -7.39 8.96 -9.65
N VAL A 85 -6.91 8.42 -8.53
CA VAL A 85 -6.35 7.06 -8.50
C VAL A 85 -7.45 6.00 -8.59
N SER A 86 -8.68 6.29 -8.16
CA SER A 86 -9.82 5.38 -8.34
C SER A 86 -10.20 5.14 -9.81
N LYS A 87 -9.75 5.99 -10.75
CA LYS A 87 -10.15 5.92 -12.17
C LYS A 87 -9.13 5.25 -13.09
N VAL A 88 -7.95 4.90 -12.59
CA VAL A 88 -6.90 4.23 -13.39
C VAL A 88 -7.00 2.69 -13.29
N TRP A 89 -8.02 2.19 -12.58
CA TRP A 89 -8.22 0.76 -12.31
C TRP A 89 -9.52 0.21 -12.94
N THR A 90 -9.86 0.65 -14.16
CA THR A 90 -10.85 -0.03 -15.02
C THR A 90 -10.15 -0.91 -16.03
#